data_AF-A0A4R8W9C7-F1
#
_entry.id   AF-A0A4R8W9C7-F1
#
_cell.length_a   1.000
_cell.length_b   1.000
_cell.length_c   1.000
_cell.angle_alpha   90.00
_cell.angle_beta   90.00
_cell.angle_gamma   90.00
#
_symmetry.space_group_name_H-M   'P 1'
#
loop_
_entity.id
_entity.type
_entity.pdbx_description
1 polymer ?
#
loop_
_entity_poly.entity_id
_entity_poly.type
_entity_poly.pdbx_seq_one_letter_code
_entity_poly.pdbx_strand_id
1 'polypeptide(L)'
;MITETMPEANTEPGTEAATKRPGRGRLIAIVVVAILLLGAGAARAWWPEQKADVRAGTTLVTAEGMAARYGIDVNLIGVTAAGGLIEFRYQVVDPDKADRMMNDTTLLPIIVVEESGATMVISRPHHAAEPQLGGTYFFLFANAHNAIHAGSQVTLVMGDARLEHIVARG
;
A
#
# COMPACT_ATOMS: atom_id res chain seq x y z
N MET A 1 -24.78 89.22 -48.33
CA MET A 1 -23.57 89.40 -47.49
C MET A 1 -23.95 88.99 -46.07
N ILE A 2 -23.38 88.02 -45.36
CA ILE A 2 -22.26 87.09 -45.59
C ILE A 2 -22.49 85.87 -44.65
N THR A 3 -22.16 84.68 -45.13
CA THR A 3 -21.77 83.37 -44.53
C THR A 3 -22.13 82.97 -43.09
N GLU A 4 -22.75 81.79 -42.93
CA GLU A 4 -22.32 80.73 -41.98
C GLU A 4 -22.94 79.36 -42.33
N THR A 5 -22.11 78.31 -42.43
CA THR A 5 -22.52 76.89 -42.51
C THR A 5 -21.53 76.02 -41.73
N MET A 6 -22.06 75.31 -40.72
CA MET A 6 -21.52 74.14 -39.97
C MET A 6 -21.22 72.92 -40.88
N PRO A 7 -20.80 71.72 -40.36
CA PRO A 7 -19.91 71.31 -39.25
C PRO A 7 -18.90 70.20 -39.67
N GLU A 8 -18.04 69.68 -38.78
CA GLU A 8 -17.39 68.36 -39.01
C GLU A 8 -17.20 67.58 -37.70
N ALA A 9 -17.80 66.39 -37.64
CA ALA A 9 -17.70 65.42 -36.55
C ALA A 9 -16.85 64.23 -37.03
N ASN A 10 -15.68 64.04 -36.43
CA ASN A 10 -14.83 62.88 -36.69
C ASN A 10 -15.20 61.72 -35.75
N THR A 11 -15.60 60.60 -36.36
CA THR A 11 -15.82 59.29 -35.74
C THR A 11 -14.65 58.39 -36.13
N GLU A 12 -13.85 57.91 -35.17
CA GLU A 12 -12.90 56.81 -35.43
C GLU A 12 -13.61 55.45 -35.39
N PRO A 13 -13.31 54.51 -36.31
CA PRO A 13 -13.96 53.22 -36.37
C PRO A 13 -13.31 52.19 -35.43
N GLY A 14 -14.16 51.35 -34.82
CA GLY A 14 -13.77 50.28 -33.91
C GLY A 14 -12.90 49.19 -34.56
N THR A 15 -11.88 48.77 -33.82
CA THR A 15 -11.14 47.53 -34.08
C THR A 15 -11.88 46.36 -33.44
N GLU A 16 -12.82 45.77 -34.18
CA GLU A 16 -13.41 44.47 -33.82
C GLU A 16 -12.40 43.35 -34.11
N ALA A 17 -11.81 42.80 -33.05
CA ALA A 17 -10.98 41.61 -33.12
C ALA A 17 -11.86 40.40 -33.53
N ALA A 18 -11.83 40.05 -34.81
CA ALA A 18 -12.48 38.88 -35.37
C ALA A 18 -11.98 37.60 -34.68
N THR A 19 -12.73 37.10 -33.71
CA THR A 19 -12.51 35.80 -33.07
C THR A 19 -12.83 34.71 -34.08
N LYS A 20 -11.79 34.19 -34.75
CA LYS A 20 -11.89 33.04 -35.67
C LYS A 20 -12.50 31.85 -34.93
N ARG A 21 -13.79 31.57 -35.21
CA ARG A 21 -14.50 30.38 -34.72
C ARG A 21 -13.69 29.13 -35.08
N PRO A 22 -13.36 28.25 -34.13
CA PRO A 22 -12.62 27.03 -34.43
C PRO A 22 -13.43 26.17 -35.39
N GLY A 23 -12.82 25.75 -36.50
CA GLY A 23 -13.47 24.87 -37.48
C GLY A 23 -13.96 23.58 -36.81
N ARG A 24 -15.12 23.08 -37.24
CA ARG A 24 -15.81 21.91 -36.66
C ARG A 24 -14.90 20.72 -36.33
N GLY A 25 -13.88 20.46 -37.15
CA GLY A 25 -12.88 19.40 -36.88
C GLY A 25 -12.02 19.61 -35.62
N ARG A 26 -11.67 20.86 -35.29
CA ARG A 26 -10.97 21.18 -34.02
C ARG A 26 -11.89 20.98 -32.82
N LEU A 27 -13.18 21.31 -32.94
CA LEU A 27 -14.16 21.10 -31.87
C LEU A 27 -14.34 19.60 -31.59
N ILE A 28 -14.44 18.79 -32.64
CA ILE A 28 -14.52 17.32 -32.52
C ILE A 28 -13.26 16.76 -31.87
N ALA A 29 -12.07 17.19 -32.28
CA ALA A 29 -10.82 16.75 -31.68
C ALA A 29 -10.73 17.09 -30.18
N ILE A 30 -11.14 18.29 -29.78
CA ILE A 30 -11.16 18.70 -28.36
C ILE A 30 -12.13 17.83 -27.55
N VAL A 31 -13.32 17.55 -28.08
CA VAL A 31 -14.31 16.70 -27.41
C VAL A 31 -13.79 15.27 -27.26
N VAL A 32 -13.16 14.71 -28.29
CA VAL A 32 -12.55 13.37 -28.23
C VAL A 32 -11.44 13.31 -27.18
N VAL A 33 -10.56 14.31 -27.14
CA VAL A 33 -9.49 14.39 -26.12
C VAL A 33 -10.09 14.53 -24.71
N ALA A 34 -11.12 15.36 -24.54
CA ALA A 34 -11.80 15.51 -23.25
C ALA A 34 -12.44 14.19 -22.78
N ILE A 35 -13.08 13.44 -23.69
CA ILE A 35 -13.65 12.12 -23.39
C ILE A 35 -12.56 11.11 -23.01
N LEU A 36 -11.43 11.09 -23.74
CA LEU A 36 -10.31 10.21 -23.43
C LEU A 36 -9.69 10.53 -22.06
N LEU A 37 -9.55 11.81 -21.72
CA LEU A 37 -9.04 12.24 -20.41
C LEU A 37 -10.01 11.89 -19.27
N LEU A 38 -11.32 12.09 -19.47
CA LEU A 38 -12.34 11.72 -18.49
C LEU A 38 -12.42 10.20 -18.31
N GLY A 39 -12.36 9.44 -19.41
CA GLY A 39 -12.35 7.98 -19.39
C GLY A 39 -11.13 7.42 -18.67
N ALA A 40 -9.93 7.98 -18.94
CA ALA A 40 -8.71 7.59 -18.25
C ALA A 40 -8.74 7.95 -16.75
N GLY A 41 -9.30 9.10 -16.39
CA GLY A 41 -9.48 9.51 -14.99
C GLY A 41 -10.44 8.58 -14.23
N ALA A 42 -11.58 8.25 -14.83
CA ALA A 42 -12.54 7.31 -14.24
C ALA A 42 -11.95 5.90 -14.10
N ALA A 43 -11.23 5.41 -15.13
CA ALA A 43 -10.54 4.14 -15.07
C ALA A 43 -9.47 4.11 -13.95
N ARG A 44 -8.71 5.19 -13.77
CA ARG A 44 -7.73 5.30 -12.68
C ARG A 44 -8.38 5.32 -11.30
N ALA A 45 -9.54 5.94 -11.16
CA ALA A 45 -10.29 5.98 -9.90
C ALA A 45 -10.93 4.62 -9.54
N TRP A 46 -11.26 3.80 -10.54
CA TRP A 46 -11.73 2.42 -10.34
C TRP A 46 -10.60 1.39 -10.24
N TRP A 47 -9.37 1.75 -10.57
CA TRP A 47 -8.25 0.84 -10.40
C TRP A 47 -8.03 0.64 -8.90
N PRO A 48 -8.13 -0.60 -8.37
CA PRO A 48 -7.69 -0.83 -7.00
C PRO A 48 -6.24 -0.38 -6.92
N GLU A 49 -5.92 0.51 -5.97
CA GLU A 49 -4.54 0.75 -5.60
C GLU A 49 -3.96 -0.62 -5.22
N GLN A 50 -3.23 -1.23 -6.15
CA GLN A 50 -2.37 -2.35 -5.85
C GLN A 50 -1.26 -1.77 -4.98
N LYS A 51 -1.50 -1.77 -3.66
CA LYS A 51 -0.43 -1.56 -2.69
C LYS A 51 0.69 -2.52 -3.08
N ALA A 52 1.91 -2.01 -3.16
CA ALA A 52 3.07 -2.83 -3.47
C ALA A 52 3.08 -4.04 -2.53
N ASP A 53 3.08 -5.24 -3.10
CA ASP A 53 3.10 -6.47 -2.32
C ASP A 53 4.39 -6.48 -1.50
N VAL A 54 4.26 -6.52 -0.18
CA VAL A 54 5.40 -6.52 0.75
C VAL A 54 6.30 -7.75 0.58
N ARG A 55 5.82 -8.79 -0.10
CA ARG A 55 6.62 -9.96 -0.47
C ARG A 55 7.55 -9.68 -1.65
N ALA A 56 7.27 -8.66 -2.46
CA ALA A 56 8.09 -8.32 -3.62
C ALA A 56 9.49 -7.89 -3.18
N GLY A 57 10.53 -8.49 -3.76
CA GLY A 57 11.93 -8.23 -3.40
C GLY A 57 12.43 -9.01 -2.18
N THR A 58 11.59 -9.84 -1.54
CA THR A 58 12.02 -10.74 -0.47
C THR A 58 12.45 -12.10 -1.02
N THR A 59 13.29 -12.80 -0.27
CA THR A 59 13.80 -14.14 -0.56
C THR A 59 12.92 -15.18 0.11
N LEU A 60 12.41 -16.13 -0.66
CA LEU A 60 11.73 -17.31 -0.11
C LEU A 60 12.73 -18.17 0.67
N VAL A 61 12.41 -18.49 1.92
CA VAL A 61 13.22 -19.34 2.80
C VAL A 61 12.40 -20.47 3.39
N THR A 62 13.08 -21.53 3.81
CA THR A 62 12.47 -22.58 4.65
C THR A 62 12.38 -22.14 6.11
N ALA A 63 11.72 -22.93 6.96
CA ALA A 63 11.69 -22.68 8.39
C ALA A 63 13.11 -22.68 8.99
N GLU A 64 13.97 -23.59 8.56
CA GLU A 64 15.39 -23.64 8.97
C GLU A 64 16.16 -22.41 8.47
N GLY A 65 15.85 -21.92 7.25
CA GLY A 65 16.43 -20.69 6.73
C GLY A 65 16.02 -19.46 7.53
N MET A 66 14.76 -19.41 7.97
CA MET A 66 14.24 -18.35 8.85
C MET A 66 14.95 -18.38 10.21
N ALA A 67 15.07 -19.56 10.80
CA ALA A 67 15.80 -19.78 12.05
C ALA A 67 17.28 -19.41 11.94
N ALA A 68 17.94 -19.78 10.86
CA ALA A 68 19.35 -19.46 10.62
C ALA A 68 19.59 -17.94 10.51
N ARG A 69 18.67 -17.20 9.88
CA ARG A 69 18.76 -15.75 9.65
C ARG A 69 18.40 -14.92 10.89
N TYR A 70 17.31 -15.25 11.56
CA TYR A 70 16.72 -14.40 12.62
C TYR A 70 16.75 -15.02 14.01
N GLY A 71 17.24 -16.26 14.15
CA GLY A 71 17.37 -16.90 15.45
C GLY A 71 16.03 -17.31 16.07
N ILE A 72 14.99 -17.48 15.26
CA ILE A 72 13.67 -17.88 15.73
C ILE A 72 13.13 -19.09 14.97
N ASP A 73 12.52 -20.03 15.69
CA ASP A 73 11.71 -21.10 15.15
C ASP A 73 10.23 -20.70 15.21
N VAL A 74 9.50 -20.83 14.11
CA VAL A 74 8.09 -20.40 13.99
C VAL A 74 7.17 -21.51 14.46
N ASN A 75 6.58 -21.36 15.65
CA ASN A 75 5.75 -22.41 16.25
C ASN A 75 4.28 -22.31 15.86
N LEU A 76 3.74 -21.08 15.79
CA LEU A 76 2.31 -20.85 15.56
C LEU A 76 2.06 -19.50 14.90
N ILE A 77 1.19 -19.50 13.90
CA ILE A 77 0.36 -18.35 13.57
C ILE A 77 -1.09 -18.77 13.83
N GLY A 78 -1.75 -18.11 14.77
CA GLY A 78 -3.06 -18.52 15.27
C GLY A 78 -4.04 -17.37 15.40
N VAL A 79 -5.30 -17.62 15.07
CA VAL A 79 -6.42 -16.71 15.31
C VAL A 79 -6.85 -16.85 16.77
N THR A 80 -6.94 -15.74 17.49
CA THR A 80 -7.32 -15.71 18.90
C THR A 80 -8.32 -14.57 19.17
N ALA A 81 -8.69 -14.36 20.43
CA ALA A 81 -9.62 -13.31 20.86
C ALA A 81 -10.91 -13.25 20.02
N ALA A 82 -11.56 -14.40 19.86
CA ALA A 82 -12.78 -14.57 19.06
C ALA A 82 -12.66 -14.08 17.60
N GLY A 83 -11.46 -14.14 17.01
CA GLY A 83 -11.18 -13.69 15.65
C GLY A 83 -10.53 -12.31 15.57
N GLY A 84 -10.53 -11.53 16.66
CA GLY A 84 -10.04 -10.14 16.62
C GLY A 84 -8.52 -9.99 16.58
N LEU A 85 -7.76 -11.02 16.97
CA LEU A 85 -6.30 -10.96 17.05
C LEU A 85 -5.65 -12.16 16.37
N ILE A 86 -4.42 -11.96 15.90
CA ILE A 86 -3.52 -13.01 15.44
C ILE A 86 -2.34 -13.10 16.39
N GLU A 87 -2.09 -14.29 16.93
CA GLU A 87 -0.88 -14.59 17.68
C GLU A 87 0.16 -15.22 16.76
N PHE A 88 1.32 -14.57 16.66
CA PHE A 88 2.53 -15.17 16.10
C PHE A 88 3.43 -15.61 17.25
N ARG A 89 3.55 -16.91 17.48
CA ARG A 89 4.40 -17.51 18.52
C ARG A 89 5.66 -18.11 17.90
N TYR A 90 6.79 -17.88 18.55
CA TYR A 90 8.09 -18.38 18.14
C TYR A 90 8.95 -18.79 19.34
N GLN A 91 9.93 -19.66 19.09
CA GLN A 91 10.95 -20.07 20.05
C GLN A 91 12.29 -19.49 19.62
N VAL A 92 13.06 -18.96 20.56
CA VAL A 92 14.40 -18.43 20.30
C VAL A 92 15.38 -19.60 20.19
N VAL A 93 16.09 -19.68 19.06
CA VAL A 93 17.17 -20.66 18.82
C VAL A 93 18.56 -20.00 18.76
N ASP A 94 18.61 -18.68 18.58
CA ASP A 94 19.85 -17.87 18.60
C ASP A 94 19.51 -16.48 19.18
N PRO A 95 19.77 -16.24 20.48
CA PRO A 95 19.43 -14.98 21.16
C PRO A 95 20.01 -13.73 20.51
N ASP A 96 21.27 -13.78 20.05
CA ASP A 96 21.97 -12.63 19.47
C ASP A 96 21.32 -12.17 18.15
N LYS A 97 20.75 -13.11 17.40
CA LYS A 97 19.96 -12.79 16.19
C LYS A 97 18.55 -12.36 16.54
N ALA A 98 17.90 -13.02 17.48
CA ALA A 98 16.52 -12.73 17.89
C ALA A 98 16.40 -11.34 18.52
N ASP A 99 17.41 -10.88 19.25
CA ASP A 99 17.44 -9.55 19.86
C ASP A 99 17.31 -8.42 18.83
N ARG A 100 17.85 -8.62 17.62
CA ARG A 100 17.75 -7.64 16.53
C ARG A 100 16.30 -7.39 16.12
N MET A 101 15.43 -8.41 16.18
CA MET A 101 14.01 -8.26 15.86
C MET A 101 13.29 -7.30 16.83
N MET A 102 13.78 -7.18 18.07
CA MET A 102 13.20 -6.27 19.07
C MET A 102 13.70 -4.84 18.91
N ASN A 103 14.94 -4.68 18.45
CA ASN A 103 15.66 -3.42 18.43
C ASN A 103 15.69 -2.74 17.04
N ASP A 104 15.44 -3.49 15.97
CA ASP A 104 15.40 -3.01 14.60
C ASP A 104 13.97 -3.08 14.05
N THR A 105 13.37 -1.91 13.82
CA THR A 105 12.00 -1.81 13.30
C THR A 105 11.85 -2.35 11.88
N THR A 106 12.94 -2.50 11.13
CA THR A 106 12.93 -3.08 9.78
C THR A 106 12.80 -4.60 9.78
N LEU A 107 13.05 -5.23 10.94
CA LEU A 107 12.96 -6.68 11.13
C LEU A 107 11.65 -7.11 11.80
N LEU A 108 10.74 -6.18 12.07
CA LEU A 108 9.45 -6.52 12.66
C LEU A 108 8.66 -7.46 11.74
N PRO A 109 8.03 -8.49 12.32
CA PRO A 109 7.27 -9.44 11.53
C PRO A 109 6.04 -8.80 10.89
N ILE A 110 5.80 -9.21 9.65
CA ILE A 110 4.63 -8.84 8.86
C ILE A 110 3.94 -10.13 8.43
N ILE A 111 2.63 -10.24 8.64
CA ILE A 111 1.85 -11.40 8.18
C ILE A 111 1.04 -10.98 6.96
N VAL A 112 1.14 -11.75 5.88
CA VAL A 112 0.42 -11.50 4.63
C VAL A 112 -0.53 -12.65 4.34
N VAL A 113 -1.80 -12.35 4.05
CA VAL A 113 -2.76 -13.35 3.57
C VAL A 113 -2.45 -13.67 2.12
N GLU A 114 -2.17 -14.92 1.79
CA GLU A 114 -1.68 -15.28 0.44
C GLU A 114 -2.72 -15.04 -0.66
N GLU A 115 -4.00 -15.28 -0.35
CA GLU A 115 -5.10 -15.12 -1.30
C GLU A 115 -5.39 -13.65 -1.62
N SER A 116 -5.44 -12.79 -0.60
CA SER A 116 -5.91 -11.40 -0.75
C SER A 116 -4.78 -10.36 -0.76
N GLY A 117 -3.57 -10.72 -0.33
CA GLY A 117 -2.47 -9.78 -0.09
C GLY A 117 -2.68 -8.87 1.14
N ALA A 118 -3.73 -9.09 1.93
CA ALA A 118 -3.98 -8.30 3.13
C ALA A 118 -2.80 -8.46 4.10
N THR A 119 -2.32 -7.34 4.65
CA THR A 119 -1.10 -7.29 5.46
C THR A 119 -1.40 -6.88 6.89
N MET A 120 -0.90 -7.65 7.85
CA MET A 120 -0.95 -7.36 9.29
C MET A 120 0.43 -6.91 9.74
N VAL A 121 0.47 -5.71 10.32
CA VAL A 121 1.70 -5.08 10.81
C VAL A 121 1.57 -4.77 12.29
N ILE A 122 2.69 -4.80 13.00
CA ILE A 122 2.79 -4.30 14.37
C ILE A 122 3.53 -2.96 14.37
N SER A 123 3.09 -2.02 15.19
CA SER A 123 3.70 -0.69 15.27
C SER A 123 4.96 -0.68 16.14
N ARG A 124 4.98 -1.38 17.29
CA ARG A 124 6.17 -1.61 18.13
C ARG A 124 6.03 -2.88 18.98
N PRO A 125 7.14 -3.56 19.33
CA PRO A 125 7.12 -4.61 20.36
C PRO A 125 6.62 -4.01 21.68
N HIS A 126 5.63 -4.66 22.31
CA HIS A 126 4.95 -4.06 23.46
C HIS A 126 5.80 -4.04 24.72
N HIS A 127 6.63 -5.06 24.97
CA HIS A 127 7.70 -5.09 25.97
C HIS A 127 8.57 -6.32 25.64
N ALA A 128 9.86 -6.14 25.37
CA ALA A 128 10.76 -7.26 25.13
C ALA A 128 11.68 -7.43 26.33
N ALA A 129 11.48 -8.50 27.09
CA ALA A 129 12.57 -9.04 27.90
C ALA A 129 13.65 -9.54 26.93
N GLU A 130 14.90 -9.51 27.38
CA GLU A 130 16.02 -10.04 26.59
C GLU A 130 15.71 -11.49 26.16
N PRO A 131 15.82 -11.81 24.86
CA PRO A 131 15.47 -13.13 24.35
C PRO A 131 16.41 -14.19 24.93
N GLN A 132 15.84 -15.27 25.47
CA GLN A 132 16.59 -16.36 26.07
C GLN A 132 16.55 -17.59 25.17
N LEU A 133 17.68 -18.30 25.05
CA LEU A 133 17.75 -19.54 24.27
C LEU A 133 16.68 -20.54 24.75
N GLY A 134 15.88 -21.07 23.83
CA GLY A 134 14.77 -21.97 24.10
C GLY A 134 13.51 -21.30 24.65
N GLY A 135 13.55 -19.99 24.92
CA GLY A 135 12.40 -19.22 25.38
C GLY A 135 11.34 -19.05 24.28
N THR A 136 10.07 -19.10 24.68
CA THR A 136 8.92 -18.93 23.77
C THR A 136 8.29 -17.57 23.98
N TYR A 137 8.12 -16.84 22.88
CA TYR A 137 7.61 -15.47 22.86
C TYR A 137 6.55 -15.33 21.78
N PHE A 138 5.85 -14.19 21.78
CA PHE A 138 4.80 -13.95 20.79
C PHE A 138 4.66 -12.47 20.42
N PHE A 139 4.11 -12.25 19.23
CA PHE A 139 3.53 -10.98 18.80
C PHE A 139 2.02 -11.12 18.65
N LEU A 140 1.30 -10.06 18.99
CA LEU A 140 -0.13 -9.94 18.73
C LEU A 140 -0.36 -8.90 17.64
N PHE A 141 -1.13 -9.29 16.63
CA PHE A 141 -1.57 -8.43 15.54
C PHE A 141 -3.09 -8.25 15.61
N ALA A 142 -3.57 -7.07 15.23
CA ALA A 142 -4.99 -6.89 14.96
C ALA A 142 -5.37 -7.66 13.69
N ASN A 143 -6.40 -8.48 13.74
CA ASN A 143 -6.95 -9.16 12.56
C ASN A 143 -7.89 -8.20 11.83
N ALA A 144 -7.32 -7.25 11.08
CA ALA A 144 -8.10 -6.23 10.41
C ALA A 144 -9.14 -6.85 9.46
N HIS A 145 -10.40 -6.43 9.61
CA HIS A 145 -11.53 -6.93 8.82
C HIS A 145 -11.75 -8.45 8.90
N ASN A 146 -11.23 -9.12 9.94
CA ASN A 146 -11.20 -10.58 10.05
C ASN A 146 -10.54 -11.25 8.83
N ALA A 147 -9.48 -10.67 8.27
CA ALA A 147 -8.85 -11.15 7.05
C ALA A 147 -8.22 -12.55 7.16
N ILE A 148 -7.86 -12.99 8.38
CA ILE A 148 -7.31 -14.32 8.65
C ILE A 148 -8.31 -15.14 9.46
N HIS A 149 -8.57 -16.35 8.99
CA HIS A 149 -9.36 -17.38 9.67
C HIS A 149 -8.53 -18.65 9.87
N ALA A 150 -8.97 -19.55 10.76
CA ALA A 150 -8.38 -20.88 10.85
C ALA A 150 -8.42 -21.57 9.48
N GLY A 151 -7.27 -22.12 9.05
CA GLY A 151 -7.07 -22.71 7.72
C GLY A 151 -6.58 -21.73 6.64
N SER A 152 -6.53 -20.42 6.91
CA SER A 152 -5.97 -19.45 5.95
C SER A 152 -4.49 -19.70 5.72
N GLN A 153 -4.06 -19.60 4.46
CA GLN A 153 -2.65 -19.62 4.09
C GLN A 153 -2.06 -18.23 4.25
N VAL A 154 -0.98 -18.13 5.03
CA VAL A 154 -0.28 -16.87 5.27
C VAL A 154 1.21 -16.98 5.00
N THR A 155 1.79 -15.86 4.63
CA THR A 155 3.23 -15.66 4.52
C THR A 155 3.71 -14.82 5.72
N LEU A 156 4.77 -15.27 6.39
CA LEU A 156 5.53 -14.45 7.35
C LEU A 156 6.68 -13.76 6.61
N VAL A 157 6.71 -12.43 6.64
CA VAL A 157 7.81 -11.62 6.10
C VAL A 157 8.57 -10.99 7.26
N MET A 158 9.90 -11.11 7.23
CA MET A 158 10.82 -10.44 8.15
C MET A 158 12.04 -9.96 7.36
N GLY A 159 12.32 -8.65 7.42
CA GLY A 159 13.42 -8.05 6.65
C GLY A 159 13.35 -8.40 5.16
N ASP A 160 14.38 -9.06 4.65
CA ASP A 160 14.49 -9.49 3.26
C ASP A 160 14.02 -10.94 3.02
N ALA A 161 13.49 -11.64 4.03
CA ALA A 161 13.10 -13.04 3.93
C ALA A 161 11.58 -13.22 4.08
N ARG A 162 11.06 -14.26 3.43
CA ARG A 162 9.67 -14.70 3.58
C ARG A 162 9.57 -16.21 3.75
N LEU A 163 8.68 -16.63 4.65
CA LEU A 163 8.26 -18.02 4.85
C LEU A 163 6.80 -18.13 4.43
N GLU A 164 6.53 -18.89 3.37
CA GLU A 164 5.21 -19.05 2.76
C GLU A 164 4.49 -20.31 3.25
N HIS A 165 3.19 -20.37 2.97
CA HIS A 165 2.31 -21.52 3.16
C HIS A 165 2.15 -21.95 4.62
N ILE A 166 2.18 -20.99 5.54
CA ILE A 166 1.87 -21.22 6.94
C ILE A 166 0.36 -21.28 7.09
N VAL A 167 -0.15 -22.41 7.58
CA VAL A 167 -1.59 -22.56 7.86
C VAL A 167 -1.91 -21.92 9.22
N ALA A 168 -2.76 -20.90 9.20
CA ALA A 168 -3.26 -20.27 10.43
C ALA A 168 -4.12 -21.26 11.24
N ARG A 169 -3.87 -21.37 12.54
CA ARG A 169 -4.65 -22.24 13.45
C ARG A 169 -5.72 -21.43 14.18
N GLY A 170 -6.70 -22.12 14.78
CA GLY A 170 -7.75 -21.51 15.63
C GLY A 170 -7.59 -21.85 17.09
#